data_AF-A0A6G1QAE7-F1
#
_entry.id   AF-A0A6G1QAE7-F1
#
_cell.length_a   1.000
_cell.length_b   1.000
_cell.length_c   1.000
_cell.angle_alpha   90.00
_cell.angle_beta   90.00
_cell.angle_gamma   90.00
#
_symmetry.space_group_name_H-M   'P 1'
#
loop_
_entity.id
_entity.type
_entity.pdbx_description
1 polymer ?
#
loop_
_entity_poly.entity_id
_entity_poly.type
_entity_poly.pdbx_seq_one_letter_code
_entity_poly.pdbx_strand_id
1 'polypeptide(L)'
;MEKLDLSYNQLVSVGPGVFRGLSRLRQLYLHNNKLTLVQQGSLDMLPALEVLQLSNNNISHIDSDALAPLYSLAVLSLEGNNLHNLKFKTFISLHTTATHIQLSGF
;
A
#
# COMPACT_ATOMS: atom_id res chain seq x y z
N MET A 1 -5.78 -11.15 13.82
CA MET A 1 -6.58 -10.16 13.07
C MET A 1 -6.18 -10.28 11.61
N GLU A 2 -7.13 -10.55 10.71
CA GLU A 2 -6.85 -10.74 9.27
C GLU A 2 -7.24 -9.54 8.42
N LYS A 3 -8.11 -8.67 8.92
CA LYS A 3 -8.55 -7.45 8.26
C LYS A 3 -8.39 -6.26 9.21
N LEU A 4 -7.84 -5.17 8.69
CA LEU A 4 -7.75 -3.88 9.37
C LEU A 4 -8.32 -2.81 8.44
N ASP A 5 -9.34 -2.13 8.93
CA ASP A 5 -10.03 -1.08 8.20
C ASP A 5 -9.77 0.27 8.86
N LEU A 6 -9.03 1.13 8.16
CA LEU A 6 -8.72 2.51 8.52
C LEU A 6 -9.22 3.47 7.44
N SER A 7 -10.12 3.01 6.57
CA SER A 7 -10.69 3.81 5.49
C SER A 7 -11.57 4.96 6.02
N TYR A 8 -11.79 5.98 5.17
CA TYR A 8 -12.64 7.13 5.49
C TYR A 8 -12.21 7.89 6.75
N ASN A 9 -10.89 8.01 6.95
CA ASN A 9 -10.30 8.79 8.02
C ASN A 9 -9.56 10.01 7.44
N GLN A 10 -8.78 10.68 8.30
CA GLN A 10 -7.99 11.85 7.94
C GLN A 10 -6.48 11.55 8.06
N LEU A 11 -6.08 10.31 7.85
CA LEU A 11 -4.68 9.90 7.98
C LEU A 11 -3.84 10.59 6.90
N VAL A 12 -2.82 11.31 7.34
CA VAL A 12 -1.86 12.01 6.46
C VAL A 12 -0.60 11.19 6.20
N SER A 13 -0.30 10.25 7.08
CA SER A 13 0.86 9.36 6.95
C SER A 13 0.64 8.04 7.70
N VAL A 14 1.40 7.03 7.28
CA VAL A 14 1.54 5.72 7.94
C VAL A 14 3.04 5.53 8.13
N GLY A 15 3.50 5.62 9.37
CA GLY A 15 4.92 5.60 9.70
C GLY A 15 5.50 4.18 9.76
N PRO A 16 6.84 4.05 9.71
CA PRO A 16 7.50 2.76 9.86
C PRO A 16 7.10 2.02 11.14
N GLY A 17 6.80 0.73 11.02
CA GLY A 17 6.49 -0.14 12.16
C GLY A 17 5.12 0.07 12.81
N VAL A 18 4.24 0.93 12.28
CA VAL A 18 2.89 1.15 12.83
C VAL A 18 2.02 -0.11 12.83
N PHE A 19 2.28 -1.03 11.90
CA PHE A 19 1.61 -2.33 11.81
C PHE A 19 2.40 -3.49 12.44
N ARG A 20 3.44 -3.20 13.23
CA ARG A 20 4.25 -4.23 13.87
C ARG A 20 3.39 -5.13 14.76
N GLY A 21 3.55 -6.44 14.59
CA GLY A 21 2.78 -7.45 15.31
C GLY A 21 1.51 -7.92 14.58
N LEU A 22 1.13 -7.27 13.47
CA LEU A 22 0.01 -7.68 12.62
C LEU A 22 0.44 -8.70 11.54
N SER A 23 1.29 -9.66 11.89
CA SER A 23 1.89 -10.62 10.93
C SER A 23 0.88 -11.54 10.23
N ARG A 24 -0.35 -11.63 10.75
CA ARG A 24 -1.48 -12.39 10.18
C ARG A 24 -2.45 -11.52 9.37
N LEU A 25 -2.15 -10.23 9.18
CA LEU A 25 -3.02 -9.33 8.45
C LEU A 25 -2.98 -9.67 6.95
N ARG A 26 -4.17 -9.87 6.37
CA ARG A 26 -4.37 -10.22 4.96
C ARG A 26 -4.98 -9.06 4.17
N GLN A 27 -5.77 -8.21 4.83
CA GLN A 27 -6.46 -7.09 4.18
C GLN A 27 -6.23 -5.80 4.96
N LEU A 28 -5.72 -4.77 4.28
CA LEU A 28 -5.51 -3.44 4.82
C LEU A 28 -6.24 -2.41 3.96
N TYR A 29 -7.22 -1.74 4.57
CA TYR A 29 -7.99 -0.69 3.92
C TYR A 29 -7.57 0.69 4.43
N LEU A 30 -7.00 1.50 3.54
CA LEU A 30 -6.55 2.86 3.77
C LEU A 30 -7.18 3.86 2.78
N HIS A 31 -8.17 3.42 1.99
CA HIS A 31 -8.80 4.26 0.99
C HIS A 31 -9.61 5.41 1.60
N ASN A 32 -9.79 6.50 0.85
CA ASN A 32 -10.43 7.72 1.32
C ASN A 32 -9.76 8.30 2.58
N ASN A 33 -8.44 8.48 2.50
CA ASN A 33 -7.62 9.19 3.50
C ASN A 33 -6.88 10.35 2.81
N LYS A 34 -5.83 10.90 3.45
CA LYS A 34 -5.01 12.02 2.96
C LYS A 34 -3.54 11.64 2.83
N LEU A 35 -3.25 10.36 2.61
CA LEU A 35 -1.88 9.86 2.50
C LEU A 35 -1.21 10.49 1.27
N THR A 36 0.01 10.99 1.45
CA THR A 36 0.78 11.64 0.37
C THR A 36 1.95 10.80 -0.13
N LEU A 37 2.40 9.84 0.68
CA LEU A 37 3.56 9.00 0.46
C LEU A 37 3.33 7.60 1.04
N VAL A 38 3.78 6.58 0.32
CA VAL A 38 4.01 5.25 0.90
C VAL A 38 5.50 5.10 1.14
N GLN A 39 5.90 5.31 2.40
CA GLN A 39 7.30 5.35 2.81
C GLN A 39 7.87 3.93 2.99
N GLN A 40 9.14 3.73 2.70
CA GLN A 40 9.87 2.53 3.09
C GLN A 40 9.70 2.26 4.60
N GLY A 41 9.43 1.00 4.95
CA GLY A 41 9.21 0.60 6.34
C GLY A 41 7.76 0.72 6.84
N SER A 42 6.91 1.49 6.15
CA SER A 42 5.51 1.71 6.57
C SER A 42 4.65 0.44 6.49
N LEU A 43 5.03 -0.49 5.62
CA LEU A 43 4.34 -1.75 5.35
C LEU A 43 5.19 -2.97 5.75
N ASP A 44 6.25 -2.75 6.53
CA ASP A 44 7.07 -3.84 7.06
C ASP A 44 6.26 -4.77 7.95
N MET A 45 6.70 -6.02 8.04
CA MET A 45 6.09 -7.05 8.89
C MET A 45 4.66 -7.45 8.50
N LEU A 46 4.27 -7.21 7.25
CA LEU A 46 3.01 -7.64 6.64
C LEU A 46 3.20 -8.72 5.56
N PRO A 47 3.90 -9.84 5.83
CA PRO A 47 4.26 -10.81 4.79
C PRO A 47 3.04 -11.55 4.22
N ALA A 48 1.93 -11.62 4.97
CA ALA A 48 0.69 -12.29 4.60
C ALA A 48 -0.35 -11.35 3.95
N LEU A 49 0.01 -10.09 3.68
CA LEU A 49 -0.94 -9.12 3.13
C LEU A 49 -1.26 -9.46 1.67
N GLU A 50 -2.53 -9.63 1.38
CA GLU A 50 -3.06 -9.99 0.06
C GLU A 50 -3.76 -8.81 -0.62
N VAL A 51 -4.40 -7.94 0.17
CA VAL A 51 -5.18 -6.80 -0.33
C VAL A 51 -4.71 -5.52 0.34
N LEU A 52 -4.24 -4.57 -0.46
CA LEU A 52 -3.91 -3.21 -0.04
C LEU A 52 -4.74 -2.20 -0.84
N GLN A 53 -5.65 -1.52 -0.15
CA GLN A 53 -6.52 -0.50 -0.74
C GLN A 53 -6.05 0.90 -0.36
N LEU A 54 -5.46 1.62 -1.32
CA LEU A 54 -4.93 2.97 -1.16
C LEU A 54 -5.67 4.00 -2.05
N SER A 55 -6.78 3.61 -2.68
CA SER A 55 -7.53 4.48 -3.57
C SER A 55 -8.04 5.75 -2.88
N ASN A 56 -8.20 6.82 -3.66
CA ASN A 56 -8.70 8.13 -3.18
C ASN A 56 -7.88 8.64 -2.00
N ASN A 57 -6.58 8.77 -2.22
CA ASN A 57 -5.64 9.45 -1.34
C ASN A 57 -4.92 10.55 -2.15
N ASN A 58 -3.91 11.19 -1.57
CA ASN A 58 -3.10 12.20 -2.22
C ASN A 58 -1.71 11.68 -2.60
N ILE A 59 -1.54 10.37 -2.78
CA ILE A 59 -0.24 9.73 -2.92
C ILE A 59 0.40 10.20 -4.22
N SER A 60 1.54 10.89 -4.10
CA SER A 60 2.34 11.32 -5.24
C SER A 60 3.59 10.47 -5.45
N HIS A 61 4.03 9.80 -4.37
CA HIS A 61 5.25 9.00 -4.37
C HIS A 61 5.07 7.69 -3.59
N ILE A 62 5.76 6.65 -4.04
CA ILE A 62 5.92 5.37 -3.37
C ILE A 62 7.41 5.05 -3.43
N ASP A 63 8.05 4.90 -2.28
CA ASP A 63 9.47 4.56 -2.24
C ASP A 63 9.71 3.21 -2.92
N SER A 64 10.85 3.07 -3.61
CA SER A 64 11.14 1.92 -4.49
C SER A 64 11.00 0.55 -3.80
N ASP A 65 11.29 0.51 -2.50
CA ASP A 65 11.30 -0.73 -1.69
C ASP A 65 10.15 -0.78 -0.68
N ALA A 66 9.22 0.19 -0.70
CA ALA A 66 8.12 0.23 0.27
C ALA A 66 7.14 -0.96 0.13
N LEU A 67 7.07 -1.57 -1.06
CA LEU A 67 6.20 -2.73 -1.34
C LEU A 67 6.96 -4.06 -1.31
N ALA A 68 8.29 -4.05 -1.20
CA ALA A 68 9.12 -5.25 -1.22
C ALA A 68 8.76 -6.31 -0.15
N PRO A 69 8.31 -5.95 1.07
CA PRO A 69 7.93 -6.92 2.10
C PRO A 69 6.61 -7.65 1.83
N LEU A 70 5.81 -7.23 0.84
CA LEU A 70 4.44 -7.70 0.64
C LEU A 70 4.37 -8.96 -0.24
N TYR A 71 5.03 -10.03 0.19
CA TYR A 71 5.22 -11.25 -0.63
C TYR A 71 3.92 -11.90 -1.13
N SER A 72 2.84 -11.80 -0.37
CA SER A 72 1.53 -12.38 -0.71
C SER A 72 0.57 -11.42 -1.42
N LEU A 73 1.02 -10.21 -1.79
CA LEU A 73 0.12 -9.20 -2.34
C LEU A 73 -0.50 -9.68 -3.66
N ALA A 74 -1.83 -9.70 -3.70
CA ALA A 74 -2.59 -10.10 -4.88
C ALA A 74 -3.28 -8.88 -5.52
N VAL A 75 -3.73 -7.93 -4.69
CA VAL A 75 -4.51 -6.77 -5.09
C VAL A 75 -3.91 -5.49 -4.52
N LEU A 76 -3.54 -4.58 -5.40
CA LEU A 76 -3.11 -3.22 -5.07
C LEU A 76 -3.99 -2.22 -5.83
N SER A 77 -4.72 -1.39 -5.09
CA SER A 77 -5.54 -0.32 -5.67
C SER A 77 -4.96 1.05 -5.33
N LEU A 78 -4.61 1.80 -6.36
CA LEU A 78 -4.00 3.14 -6.27
C LEU A 78 -4.82 4.20 -7.04
N GLU A 79 -6.02 3.86 -7.50
CA GLU A 79 -6.92 4.75 -8.22
C GLU A 79 -7.20 6.05 -7.45
N GLY A 80 -7.36 7.16 -8.16
CA GLY A 80 -7.68 8.45 -7.53
C GLY A 80 -6.57 8.99 -6.63
N ASN A 81 -5.31 8.67 -6.94
CA ASN A 81 -4.12 9.29 -6.35
C ASN A 81 -3.44 10.25 -7.34
N ASN A 82 -2.41 10.98 -6.88
CA ASN A 82 -1.68 11.97 -7.67
C ASN A 82 -0.35 11.43 -8.20
N LEU A 83 -0.33 10.19 -8.66
CA LEU A 83 0.89 9.48 -9.05
C LEU A 83 1.44 10.03 -10.37
N HIS A 84 2.51 10.83 -10.31
CA HIS A 84 3.18 11.40 -11.48
C HIS A 84 4.63 10.92 -11.65
N ASN A 85 5.18 10.20 -10.66
CA ASN A 85 6.58 9.76 -10.63
C ASN A 85 6.70 8.30 -10.15
N LEU A 86 5.96 7.39 -10.78
CA LEU A 86 6.12 5.95 -10.55
C LEU A 86 7.44 5.50 -11.17
N LYS A 87 8.42 5.19 -10.32
CA LYS A 87 9.67 4.57 -10.79
C LYS A 87 9.35 3.15 -11.21
N PHE A 88 9.84 2.73 -12.38
CA PHE A 88 9.68 1.36 -12.87
C PHE A 88 10.07 0.30 -11.81
N LYS A 89 11.10 0.58 -11.00
CA LYS A 89 11.57 -0.28 -9.90
C LYS A 89 10.55 -0.50 -8.78
N THR A 90 9.63 0.43 -8.53
CA THR A 90 8.63 0.35 -7.46
C THR A 90 7.72 -0.88 -7.59
N PHE A 91 7.48 -1.35 -8.81
CA PHE A 91 6.67 -2.55 -9.06
C PHE A 91 7.52 -3.78 -9.40
N ILE A 92 8.81 -3.63 -9.68
CA ILE A 92 9.73 -4.78 -9.85
C ILE A 92 10.02 -5.44 -8.50
N SER A 93 10.06 -4.66 -7.42
CA SER A 93 10.27 -5.17 -6.06
C SER A 93 9.09 -5.99 -5.54
N LEU A 94 7.94 -5.95 -6.24
CA LEU A 94 6.88 -6.92 -6.02
C LEU A 94 7.35 -8.29 -6.53
N HIS A 95 7.95 -9.10 -5.65
CA HIS A 95 8.18 -10.54 -5.87
C HIS A 95 6.87 -11.36 -5.94
N THR A 96 5.75 -10.66 -6.10
CA THR A 96 4.41 -11.14 -5.80
C THR A 96 3.76 -11.76 -7.02
N THR A 97 2.81 -12.66 -6.81
CA THR A 97 1.88 -13.10 -7.84
C THR A 97 0.76 -12.07 -8.07
N ALA A 98 0.98 -10.77 -7.83
CA ALA A 98 -0.05 -9.74 -7.98
C ALA A 98 -0.65 -9.83 -9.38
N THR A 99 -1.88 -10.32 -9.44
CA THR A 99 -2.61 -10.56 -10.67
C THR A 99 -3.36 -9.31 -11.10
N HIS A 100 -3.62 -8.40 -10.15
CA HIS A 100 -4.47 -7.23 -10.36
C HIS A 100 -3.85 -5.99 -9.70
N ILE A 101 -3.20 -5.16 -10.51
CA ILE A 101 -2.74 -3.82 -10.13
C ILE A 101 -3.66 -2.83 -10.85
N GLN A 102 -4.47 -2.09 -10.10
CA GLN A 102 -5.38 -1.10 -10.68
C GLN A 102 -4.77 0.30 -10.58
N LEU A 103 -4.32 0.80 -11.74
CA LEU A 103 -3.83 2.16 -11.98
C LEU A 103 -4.80 2.85 -12.95
N SER A 104 -6.04 3.12 -12.54
CA SER A 104 -6.96 3.95 -13.33
C SER A 104 -6.87 5.41 -12.87
N GLY A 105 -6.88 6.35 -13.82
CA GLY A 105 -6.91 7.80 -13.54
C GLY A 105 -5.70 8.61 -14.00
N PHE A 106 -4.95 8.14 -15.01
CA PHE A 106 -4.20 9.06 -15.87
C PHE A 106 -5.16 9.74 -16.85
#